data_AF-A0A849G0B5-F1
#
_entry.id   AF-A0A849G0B5-F1
#
_cell.length_a   1.000
_cell.length_b   1.000
_cell.length_c   1.000
_cell.angle_alpha   90.00
_cell.angle_beta   90.00
_cell.angle_gamma   90.00
#
_symmetry.space_group_name_H-M   'P 1'
#
loop_
_entity.id
_entity.type
_entity.pdbx_description
1 polymer ?
#
loop_
_entity_poly.entity_id
_entity_poly.type
_entity_poly.pdbx_seq_one_letter_code
_entity_poly.pdbx_strand_id
1 'polypeptide(L)'
;VGGSEIDFEPTFRRLSMRDAIIEYTNLDIQGKSEEELAAFCKQNDIEIDDTMGRGKLIDEIFGEKCEPHLIQPTFIIDYPIEMSPLCKVHRDDPTLTERFELIVNGKELANAYSELNDPIDQRARFEEQLKLADRGDDEAMFIDHDFLRALEYGMPPTSGMGIGIDRLVMLLTGQTSIQEVLFFPQMRPEKKDQKPVAELNENEKLVISFLEKESPIDLRKLKELSALSNKQWDKTIKGLRGHGLVNVEKNEEGLKVEMV
;
A
#
# COMPACT_ATOMS: atom_id res chain seq x y z
N VAL A 1 -24.70 -5.93 -7.10
CA VAL A 1 -23.38 -5.26 -7.15
C VAL A 1 -22.57 -5.88 -8.29
N GLY A 2 -22.04 -5.10 -9.23
CA GLY A 2 -21.26 -5.66 -10.35
C GLY A 2 -21.99 -6.69 -11.21
N GLY A 3 -23.34 -6.63 -11.29
CA GLY A 3 -24.16 -7.61 -12.03
C GLY A 3 -24.73 -8.77 -11.18
N SER A 4 -24.28 -8.96 -9.94
CA SER A 4 -24.79 -9.99 -9.03
C SER A 4 -25.92 -9.47 -8.13
N GLU A 5 -26.95 -10.30 -7.91
CA GLU A 5 -27.96 -10.09 -6.87
C GLU A 5 -27.49 -10.75 -5.56
N ILE A 6 -27.54 -9.99 -4.46
CA ILE A 6 -27.00 -10.41 -3.16
C ILE A 6 -28.15 -10.41 -2.17
N ASP A 7 -28.34 -11.54 -1.50
CA ASP A 7 -29.35 -11.72 -0.47
C ASP A 7 -28.72 -11.51 0.91
N PHE A 8 -29.31 -10.59 1.69
CA PHE A 8 -28.91 -10.29 3.06
C PHE A 8 -29.89 -10.86 4.10
N GLU A 9 -30.84 -11.71 3.69
CA GLU A 9 -31.70 -12.43 4.63
C GLU A 9 -30.85 -13.40 5.48
N PRO A 10 -30.87 -13.27 6.83
CA PRO A 10 -30.18 -14.21 7.70
C PRO A 10 -30.80 -15.62 7.64
N THR A 11 -30.06 -16.70 7.86
CA THR A 11 -28.66 -16.75 8.32
C THR A 11 -27.66 -16.91 7.19
N PHE A 12 -26.53 -16.20 7.28
CA PHE A 12 -25.43 -16.33 6.32
C PHE A 12 -24.72 -17.68 6.41
N ARG A 13 -24.15 -18.11 5.28
CA ARG A 13 -23.32 -19.33 5.21
C ARG A 13 -22.14 -19.19 6.16
N ARG A 14 -21.78 -20.28 6.85
CA ARG A 14 -20.55 -20.38 7.64
C ARG A 14 -19.69 -21.47 7.03
N LEU A 15 -18.41 -21.18 6.81
CA LEU A 15 -17.48 -22.09 6.16
C LEU A 15 -16.10 -21.90 6.79
N SER A 16 -15.43 -22.98 7.21
CA SER A 16 -14.07 -22.82 7.72
C SER A 16 -13.12 -22.42 6.59
N MET A 17 -12.03 -21.70 6.89
CA MET A 17 -11.01 -21.37 5.90
C MET A 17 -10.48 -22.64 5.20
N ARG A 18 -10.26 -23.72 5.97
CA ARG A 18 -9.86 -25.01 5.44
C ARG A 18 -10.89 -25.58 4.46
N ASP A 19 -12.17 -25.62 4.85
CA ASP A 19 -13.22 -26.18 4.00
C ASP A 19 -13.43 -25.34 2.73
N ALA A 20 -13.27 -24.03 2.81
CA ALA A 20 -13.32 -23.15 1.64
C ALA A 20 -12.20 -23.50 0.65
N ILE A 21 -10.96 -23.64 1.13
CA ILE A 21 -9.83 -24.01 0.27
C ILE A 21 -10.05 -25.41 -0.32
N ILE A 22 -10.51 -26.39 0.45
CA ILE A 22 -10.85 -27.72 -0.07
C ILE A 22 -11.91 -27.62 -1.16
N GLU A 23 -12.99 -26.87 -0.95
CA GLU A 23 -14.11 -26.72 -1.89
C GLU A 23 -13.68 -26.14 -3.24
N TYR A 24 -12.84 -25.11 -3.24
CA TYR A 24 -12.47 -24.38 -4.46
C TYR A 24 -11.17 -24.86 -5.11
N THR A 25 -10.33 -25.62 -4.39
CA THR A 25 -9.01 -26.03 -4.90
C THR A 25 -8.72 -27.53 -4.80
N ASN A 26 -9.51 -28.29 -4.04
CA ASN A 26 -9.20 -29.67 -3.62
C ASN A 26 -7.90 -29.83 -2.80
N LEU A 27 -7.30 -28.73 -2.33
CA LEU A 27 -6.17 -28.77 -1.41
C LEU A 27 -6.69 -28.82 0.03
N ASP A 28 -6.19 -29.77 0.81
CA ASP A 28 -6.32 -29.76 2.26
C ASP A 28 -5.04 -29.18 2.88
N ILE A 29 -5.17 -28.03 3.54
CA ILE A 29 -4.05 -27.32 4.18
C ILE A 29 -3.60 -27.98 5.50
N GLN A 30 -4.40 -28.89 6.07
CA GLN A 30 -4.07 -29.51 7.35
C GLN A 30 -2.79 -30.35 7.24
N GLY A 31 -1.82 -30.04 8.10
CA GLY A 31 -0.54 -30.76 8.17
C GLY A 31 0.43 -30.49 7.02
N LYS A 32 0.11 -29.56 6.11
CA LYS A 32 0.99 -29.14 5.01
C LYS A 32 2.12 -28.23 5.49
N SER A 33 3.33 -28.50 5.00
CA SER A 33 4.50 -27.65 5.24
C SER A 33 4.49 -26.38 4.38
N GLU A 34 5.33 -25.41 4.72
CA GLU A 34 5.54 -24.19 3.93
C GLU A 34 5.93 -24.53 2.47
N GLU A 35 6.80 -25.52 2.28
CA GLU A 35 7.26 -25.93 0.96
C GLU A 35 6.14 -26.56 0.12
N GLU A 36 5.25 -27.35 0.74
CA GLU A 36 4.11 -27.94 0.05
C GLU A 36 3.10 -26.87 -0.40
N LEU A 37 2.83 -25.88 0.47
CA LEU A 37 1.93 -24.77 0.13
C LEU A 37 2.54 -23.85 -0.93
N ALA A 38 3.84 -23.51 -0.82
CA ALA A 38 4.53 -22.71 -1.81
C ALA A 38 4.59 -23.41 -3.18
N ALA A 39 4.75 -24.74 -3.21
CA ALA A 39 4.67 -25.52 -4.43
C ALA A 39 3.26 -25.47 -5.05
N PHE A 40 2.21 -25.52 -4.22
CA PHE A 40 0.83 -25.34 -4.69
C PHE A 40 0.62 -23.94 -5.28
N CYS A 41 1.09 -22.88 -4.61
CA CYS A 41 1.00 -21.51 -5.13
C CYS A 41 1.66 -21.39 -6.51
N LYS A 42 2.90 -21.86 -6.64
CA LYS A 42 3.65 -21.84 -7.92
C LYS A 42 2.97 -22.64 -9.03
N GLN A 43 2.33 -23.75 -8.71
CA GLN A 43 1.58 -24.57 -9.69
C GLN A 43 0.29 -23.91 -10.18
N ASN A 44 -0.26 -22.97 -9.40
CA ASN A 44 -1.54 -22.33 -9.65
C ASN A 44 -1.41 -20.84 -9.99
N ASP A 45 -0.20 -20.40 -10.36
CA ASP A 45 0.13 -19.01 -10.72
C ASP A 45 -0.27 -17.99 -9.65
N ILE A 46 -0.14 -18.36 -8.37
CA ILE A 46 -0.31 -17.45 -7.22
C ILE A 46 1.03 -16.79 -6.93
N GLU A 47 1.06 -15.45 -6.94
CA GLU A 47 2.26 -14.68 -6.62
C GLU A 47 2.64 -14.86 -5.15
N ILE A 48 3.89 -15.25 -4.89
CA ILE A 48 4.43 -15.42 -3.55
C ILE A 48 5.87 -14.93 -3.52
N ASP A 49 6.36 -14.58 -2.32
CA ASP A 49 7.77 -14.27 -2.09
C ASP A 49 8.41 -15.27 -1.09
N ASP A 50 9.74 -15.34 -1.09
CA ASP A 50 10.50 -16.31 -0.27
C ASP A 50 10.52 -15.96 1.24
N THR A 51 9.98 -14.81 1.63
CA THR A 51 9.84 -14.36 3.03
C THR A 51 8.49 -14.77 3.64
N MET A 52 7.50 -15.13 2.81
CA MET A 52 6.17 -15.56 3.24
C MET A 52 6.23 -16.85 4.07
N GLY A 53 5.79 -16.77 5.32
CA GLY A 53 5.55 -17.94 6.17
C GLY A 53 4.26 -18.69 5.82
N ARG A 54 4.03 -19.83 6.48
CA ARG A 54 2.85 -20.70 6.26
C ARG A 54 1.51 -19.95 6.24
N GLY A 55 1.31 -19.03 7.19
CA GLY A 55 0.06 -18.27 7.29
C GLY A 55 -0.22 -17.38 6.09
N LYS A 56 0.80 -16.66 5.60
CA LYS A 56 0.67 -15.82 4.39
C LYS A 56 0.39 -16.65 3.15
N LEU A 57 1.04 -17.81 3.00
CA LEU A 57 0.77 -18.72 1.88
C LEU A 57 -0.68 -19.20 1.87
N ILE A 58 -1.27 -19.50 3.03
CA ILE A 58 -2.69 -19.87 3.15
C ILE A 58 -3.58 -18.68 2.78
N ASP A 59 -3.23 -17.48 3.22
CA ASP A 59 -3.95 -16.24 2.90
C ASP A 59 -4.01 -16.01 1.39
N GLU A 60 -2.86 -16.10 0.70
CA GLU A 60 -2.77 -15.93 -0.76
C GLU A 60 -3.58 -16.99 -1.51
N ILE A 61 -3.55 -18.25 -1.06
CA ILE A 61 -4.37 -19.33 -1.63
C ILE A 61 -5.87 -19.01 -1.47
N PHE A 62 -6.26 -18.54 -0.28
CA PHE A 62 -7.64 -18.20 0.00
C PHE A 62 -8.10 -16.97 -0.82
N GLY A 63 -7.31 -15.90 -0.83
CA GLY A 63 -7.57 -14.67 -1.57
C GLY A 63 -7.72 -14.88 -3.07
N GLU A 64 -6.80 -15.64 -3.69
CA GLU A 64 -6.82 -15.85 -5.14
C GLU A 64 -7.81 -16.92 -5.60
N LYS A 65 -8.02 -17.97 -4.80
CA LYS A 65 -8.81 -19.15 -5.25
C LYS A 65 -10.16 -19.31 -4.59
N CYS A 66 -10.42 -18.64 -3.47
CA CYS A 66 -11.68 -18.81 -2.73
C CYS A 66 -12.52 -17.53 -2.76
N GLU A 67 -11.94 -16.38 -2.38
CA GLU A 67 -12.70 -15.13 -2.25
C GLU A 67 -13.56 -14.79 -3.48
N PRO A 68 -13.08 -14.86 -4.74
CA PRO A 68 -13.87 -14.47 -5.91
C PRO A 68 -15.16 -15.27 -6.09
N HIS A 69 -15.25 -16.47 -5.50
CA HIS A 69 -16.42 -17.33 -5.57
C HIS A 69 -17.47 -17.05 -4.48
N LEU A 70 -17.11 -16.30 -3.44
CA LEU A 70 -17.97 -16.00 -2.30
C LEU A 70 -18.88 -14.80 -2.60
N ILE A 71 -19.90 -15.03 -3.44
CA ILE A 71 -20.83 -13.98 -3.87
C ILE A 71 -21.83 -13.60 -2.78
N GLN A 72 -22.49 -14.61 -2.20
CA GLN A 72 -23.43 -14.40 -1.09
C GLN A 72 -22.68 -14.17 0.22
N PRO A 73 -23.29 -13.47 1.20
CA PRO A 73 -22.67 -13.26 2.50
C PRO A 73 -22.27 -14.58 3.15
N THR A 74 -20.96 -14.72 3.38
CA THR A 74 -20.36 -15.92 3.94
C THR A 74 -19.41 -15.54 5.06
N PHE A 75 -19.64 -16.08 6.25
CA PHE A 75 -18.68 -16.04 7.34
C PHE A 75 -17.62 -17.12 7.10
N ILE A 76 -16.40 -16.68 6.85
CA ILE A 76 -15.24 -17.55 6.86
C ILE A 76 -14.75 -17.61 8.29
N ILE A 77 -14.61 -18.82 8.84
CA ILE A 77 -14.33 -19.05 10.26
C ILE A 77 -13.07 -19.90 10.44
N ASP A 78 -12.61 -19.99 11.69
CA ASP A 78 -11.57 -20.93 12.14
C ASP A 78 -10.23 -20.74 11.42
N TYR A 79 -9.70 -19.52 11.51
CA TYR A 79 -8.41 -19.16 10.90
C TYR A 79 -7.25 -19.81 11.64
N PRO A 80 -6.19 -20.25 10.93
CA PRO A 80 -4.94 -20.71 11.55
C PRO A 80 -4.37 -19.70 12.55
N ILE A 81 -3.81 -20.22 13.64
CA ILE A 81 -3.24 -19.41 14.74
C ILE A 81 -2.10 -18.49 14.30
N GLU A 82 -1.29 -18.96 13.36
CA GLU A 82 -0.16 -18.23 12.76
C GLU A 82 -0.59 -16.98 11.98
N MET A 83 -1.84 -16.91 11.52
CA MET A 83 -2.41 -15.76 10.80
C MET A 83 -3.11 -14.74 11.72
N SER A 84 -3.22 -15.06 13.01
CA SER A 84 -4.17 -14.41 13.91
C SER A 84 -3.52 -14.11 15.28
N PRO A 85 -2.51 -13.21 15.33
CA PRO A 85 -1.67 -12.99 16.50
C PRO A 85 -2.39 -12.33 17.69
N LEU A 86 -3.57 -11.73 17.46
CA LEU A 86 -4.41 -11.08 18.47
C LEU A 86 -5.67 -11.89 18.80
N CYS A 87 -5.90 -13.01 18.12
CA CYS A 87 -7.10 -13.80 18.27
C CYS A 87 -6.88 -14.93 19.27
N LYS A 88 -7.89 -15.16 20.11
CA LYS A 88 -7.87 -16.26 21.06
C LYS A 88 -7.87 -17.60 20.34
N VAL A 89 -7.12 -18.55 20.90
CA VAL A 89 -7.07 -19.94 20.44
C VAL A 89 -8.46 -20.55 20.44
N HIS A 90 -8.78 -21.35 19.43
CA HIS A 90 -10.06 -22.04 19.31
C HIS A 90 -10.23 -23.06 20.44
N ARG A 91 -11.43 -23.09 21.04
CA ARG A 91 -11.72 -23.90 22.24
C ARG A 91 -11.54 -25.41 22.04
N ASP A 92 -11.74 -25.89 20.80
CA ASP A 92 -11.71 -27.31 20.45
C ASP A 92 -10.47 -27.71 19.62
N ASP A 93 -9.74 -26.75 19.05
CA ASP A 93 -8.57 -27.02 18.20
C ASP A 93 -7.48 -25.94 18.42
N PRO A 94 -6.36 -26.28 19.10
CA PRO A 94 -5.33 -25.30 19.42
C PRO A 94 -4.55 -24.79 18.20
N THR A 95 -4.73 -25.38 17.03
CA THR A 95 -4.10 -24.92 15.78
C THR A 95 -4.88 -23.78 15.10
N LEU A 96 -6.10 -23.51 15.57
CA LEU A 96 -7.02 -22.52 15.02
C LEU A 96 -7.32 -21.41 16.04
N THR A 97 -8.00 -20.36 15.57
CA THR A 97 -8.46 -19.24 16.40
C THR A 97 -9.95 -19.01 16.23
N GLU A 98 -10.58 -18.43 17.26
CA GLU A 98 -11.98 -18.02 17.20
C GLU A 98 -12.11 -16.68 16.46
N ARG A 99 -11.80 -16.70 15.17
CA ARG A 99 -11.87 -15.56 14.25
C ARG A 99 -12.86 -15.85 13.13
N PHE A 100 -13.54 -14.81 12.66
CA PHE A 100 -14.26 -14.85 11.41
C PHE A 100 -14.07 -13.58 10.58
N GLU A 101 -14.17 -13.74 9.27
CA GLU A 101 -14.36 -12.63 8.34
C GLU A 101 -15.68 -12.79 7.60
N LEU A 102 -16.35 -11.66 7.34
CA LEU A 102 -17.54 -11.62 6.50
C LEU A 102 -17.11 -11.28 5.07
N ILE A 103 -17.19 -12.25 4.17
CA ILE A 103 -16.93 -12.04 2.75
C ILE A 103 -18.26 -11.88 2.02
N VAL A 104 -18.38 -10.83 1.19
CA VAL A 104 -19.54 -10.59 0.34
C VAL A 104 -19.08 -10.12 -1.04
N ASN A 105 -19.60 -10.73 -2.10
CA ASN A 105 -19.23 -10.42 -3.48
C ASN A 105 -17.70 -10.45 -3.71
N GLY A 106 -17.04 -11.43 -3.11
CA GLY A 106 -15.59 -11.63 -3.16
C GLY A 106 -14.75 -10.51 -2.57
N LYS A 107 -15.29 -9.83 -1.55
CA LYS A 107 -14.57 -8.83 -0.76
C LYS A 107 -14.87 -9.01 0.73
N GLU A 108 -13.83 -8.92 1.54
CA GLU A 108 -13.93 -8.86 2.99
C GLU A 108 -14.61 -7.55 3.43
N LEU A 109 -15.70 -7.64 4.21
CA LEU A 109 -16.44 -6.51 4.77
C LEU A 109 -16.19 -6.29 6.25
N ALA A 110 -15.91 -7.36 6.99
CA ALA A 110 -15.71 -7.31 8.42
C ALA A 110 -14.75 -8.40 8.87
N ASN A 111 -14.00 -8.12 9.93
CA ASN A 111 -13.14 -9.06 10.63
C ASN A 111 -13.49 -8.98 12.12
N ALA A 112 -13.66 -10.13 12.76
CA ALA A 112 -14.06 -10.21 14.16
C ALA A 112 -13.49 -11.46 14.82
N TYR A 113 -13.28 -11.41 16.12
CA TYR A 113 -12.70 -12.52 16.86
C TYR A 113 -13.01 -12.45 18.35
N SER A 114 -12.86 -13.58 19.03
CA SER A 114 -12.64 -13.59 20.48
C SER A 114 -11.25 -13.02 20.75
N GLU A 115 -11.19 -11.97 21.56
CA GLU A 115 -9.95 -11.25 21.87
C GLU A 115 -8.98 -12.11 22.68
N LEU A 116 -7.70 -12.09 22.31
CA LEU A 116 -6.65 -12.69 23.11
C LEU A 116 -6.41 -11.85 24.36
N ASN A 117 -6.91 -12.34 25.49
CA ASN A 117 -6.85 -11.65 26.77
C ASN A 117 -5.84 -12.23 27.76
N ASP A 118 -5.03 -13.21 27.35
CA ASP A 118 -3.91 -13.75 28.13
C ASP A 118 -2.62 -12.98 27.78
N PRO A 119 -2.05 -12.18 28.70
CA PRO A 119 -0.85 -11.39 28.43
C PRO A 119 0.40 -12.25 28.19
N ILE A 120 0.45 -13.49 28.70
CA ILE A 120 1.59 -14.39 28.52
C ILE A 120 1.59 -14.92 27.08
N ASP A 121 0.42 -15.39 26.61
CA ASP A 121 0.25 -15.83 25.23
C ASP A 121 0.46 -14.66 24.26
N GLN A 122 -0.15 -13.49 24.52
CA GLN A 122 0.00 -12.32 23.65
C GLN A 122 1.46 -11.90 23.49
N ARG A 123 2.26 -11.97 24.55
CA ARG A 123 3.71 -11.70 24.49
C ARG A 123 4.43 -12.71 23.59
N ALA A 124 4.13 -14.00 23.73
CA ALA A 124 4.71 -15.05 22.90
C ALA A 124 4.37 -14.85 21.41
N ARG A 125 3.14 -14.43 21.08
CA ARG A 125 2.75 -14.08 19.70
C ARG A 125 3.53 -12.90 19.15
N PHE A 126 3.75 -11.84 19.93
CA PHE A 126 4.57 -10.71 19.46
C PHE A 126 6.03 -11.09 19.27
N GLU A 127 6.60 -11.95 20.11
CA GLU A 127 7.96 -12.47 19.93
C GLU A 127 8.09 -13.34 18.67
N GLU A 128 7.03 -14.05 18.28
CA GLU A 128 6.97 -14.79 17.03
C GLU A 128 6.85 -13.86 15.81
N GLN A 129 5.98 -12.85 15.88
CA GLN A 129 5.85 -11.82 14.83
C GLN A 129 7.18 -11.08 14.61
N LEU A 130 7.93 -10.77 15.67
CA LEU A 130 9.24 -10.15 15.54
C LEU A 130 10.24 -11.04 14.77
N LYS A 131 10.18 -12.36 14.94
CA LYS A 131 11.01 -13.29 14.15
C LYS A 131 10.61 -13.31 12.68
N LEU A 132 9.34 -13.07 12.36
CA LEU A 132 8.88 -12.92 10.98
C LEU A 132 9.34 -11.58 10.38
N ALA A 133 9.31 -10.50 11.17
CA ALA A 133 9.86 -9.20 10.78
C ALA A 133 11.35 -9.31 10.41
N ASP A 134 12.13 -10.05 11.20
CA ASP A 134 13.56 -10.32 10.93
C ASP A 134 13.78 -11.10 9.61
N ARG A 135 12.76 -11.81 9.10
CA ARG A 135 12.78 -12.49 7.79
C ARG A 135 12.42 -11.55 6.61
N GLY A 136 12.09 -10.29 6.88
CA GLY A 136 11.75 -9.29 5.88
C GLY A 136 10.24 -9.03 5.73
N ASP A 137 9.43 -9.48 6.69
CA ASP A 137 8.00 -9.19 6.70
C ASP A 137 7.72 -7.75 7.19
N ASP A 138 7.49 -6.83 6.25
CA ASP A 138 7.19 -5.42 6.54
C ASP A 138 5.84 -5.19 7.24
N GLU A 139 4.97 -6.21 7.30
CA GLU A 139 3.62 -6.14 7.92
C GLU A 139 3.60 -6.71 9.34
N ALA A 140 4.70 -7.30 9.80
CA ALA A 140 4.77 -7.92 11.11
C ALA A 140 4.63 -6.90 12.25
N MET A 141 3.93 -7.31 13.30
CA MET A 141 3.68 -6.45 14.47
C MET A 141 4.95 -6.26 15.32
N PHE A 142 5.15 -5.05 15.84
CA PHE A 142 6.15 -4.77 16.87
C PHE A 142 5.62 -5.07 18.27
N ILE A 143 6.52 -5.29 19.24
CA ILE A 143 6.13 -5.53 20.62
C ILE A 143 5.65 -4.22 21.27
N ASP A 144 4.35 -4.10 21.50
CA ASP A 144 3.77 -3.01 22.30
C ASP A 144 3.75 -3.39 23.79
N HIS A 145 4.74 -2.88 24.53
CA HIS A 145 4.86 -3.12 25.96
C HIS A 145 3.78 -2.43 26.81
N ASP A 146 3.17 -1.35 26.33
CA ASP A 146 2.09 -0.68 27.06
C ASP A 146 0.78 -1.45 26.93
N PHE A 147 0.48 -1.95 25.72
CA PHE A 147 -0.63 -2.86 25.48
C PHE A 147 -0.51 -4.15 26.32
N LEU A 148 0.66 -4.79 26.33
CA LEU A 148 0.90 -5.97 27.17
C LEU A 148 0.67 -5.67 28.66
N ARG A 149 1.17 -4.53 29.15
CA ARG A 149 0.95 -4.10 30.54
C ARG A 149 -0.54 -3.90 30.82
N ALA A 150 -1.30 -3.34 29.88
CA ALA A 150 -2.75 -3.18 30.04
C ALA A 150 -3.46 -4.53 30.17
N LEU A 151 -3.08 -5.54 29.38
CA LEU A 151 -3.61 -6.91 29.50
C LEU A 151 -3.28 -7.54 30.86
N GLU A 152 -2.08 -7.27 31.42
CA GLU A 152 -1.66 -7.75 32.74
C GLU A 152 -2.52 -7.23 33.90
N TYR A 153 -3.20 -6.08 33.74
CA TYR A 153 -4.21 -5.61 34.71
C TYR A 153 -5.53 -6.38 34.66
N GLY A 154 -5.75 -7.17 33.59
CA GLY A 154 -6.91 -8.02 33.40
C GLY A 154 -7.92 -7.44 32.42
N MET A 155 -7.89 -7.94 31.19
CA MET A 155 -8.97 -7.75 30.21
C MET A 155 -10.00 -8.88 30.35
N PRO A 156 -11.31 -8.57 30.53
CA PRO A 156 -12.34 -9.61 30.58
C PRO A 156 -12.46 -10.34 29.23
N PRO A 157 -13.09 -11.53 29.19
CA PRO A 157 -13.44 -12.18 27.92
C PRO A 157 -14.24 -11.20 27.04
N THR A 158 -13.67 -10.86 25.88
CA THR A 158 -14.17 -9.81 25.00
C THR A 158 -14.18 -10.35 23.56
N SER A 159 -15.04 -9.78 22.73
CA SER A 159 -14.99 -9.98 21.28
C SER A 159 -14.99 -8.60 20.61
N GLY A 160 -14.08 -8.42 19.67
CA GLY A 160 -13.99 -7.24 18.83
C GLY A 160 -14.49 -7.51 17.42
N MET A 161 -14.87 -6.44 16.73
CA MET A 161 -15.27 -6.46 15.33
C MET A 161 -14.86 -5.14 14.66
N GLY A 162 -14.20 -5.26 13.51
CA GLY A 162 -13.96 -4.17 12.58
C GLY A 162 -14.86 -4.33 11.35
N ILE A 163 -15.44 -3.23 10.87
CA ILE A 163 -16.22 -3.18 9.62
C ILE A 163 -15.61 -2.13 8.72
N GLY A 164 -15.29 -2.51 7.48
CA GLY A 164 -14.84 -1.58 6.44
C GLY A 164 -16.02 -0.75 5.93
N ILE A 165 -16.23 0.44 6.50
CA ILE A 165 -17.36 1.32 6.14
C ILE A 165 -17.34 1.68 4.66
N ASP A 166 -16.18 2.01 4.09
CA ASP A 166 -16.05 2.33 2.67
C ASP A 166 -16.47 1.14 1.79
N ARG A 167 -16.02 -0.07 2.14
CA ARG A 167 -16.40 -1.31 1.42
C ARG A 167 -17.89 -1.61 1.55
N LEU A 168 -18.48 -1.38 2.73
CA LEU A 168 -19.92 -1.50 2.94
C LEU A 168 -20.70 -0.50 2.06
N VAL A 169 -20.27 0.77 2.01
CA VAL A 169 -20.91 1.79 1.16
C VAL A 169 -20.75 1.42 -0.32
N MET A 170 -19.57 0.98 -0.75
CA MET A 170 -19.33 0.50 -2.13
C MET A 170 -20.34 -0.58 -2.50
N LEU A 171 -20.49 -1.59 -1.65
CA LEU A 171 -21.44 -2.68 -1.84
C LEU A 171 -22.88 -2.16 -1.93
N LEU A 172 -23.33 -1.34 -0.99
CA LEU A 172 -24.72 -0.83 -0.95
C LEU A 172 -25.06 0.10 -2.12
N THR A 173 -24.07 0.82 -2.63
CA THR A 173 -24.21 1.74 -3.77
C THR A 173 -23.88 1.09 -5.12
N GLY A 174 -23.45 -0.17 -5.13
CA GLY A 174 -23.07 -0.89 -6.34
C GLY A 174 -21.76 -0.41 -6.99
N GLN A 175 -20.90 0.30 -6.26
CA GLN A 175 -19.63 0.81 -6.76
C GLN A 175 -18.52 -0.23 -6.66
N THR A 176 -17.64 -0.28 -7.66
CA THR A 176 -16.51 -1.22 -7.72
C THR A 176 -15.17 -0.59 -7.32
N SER A 177 -15.11 0.74 -7.22
CA SER A 177 -13.92 1.50 -6.82
C SER A 177 -14.19 2.28 -5.53
N ILE A 178 -13.25 2.21 -4.58
CA ILE A 178 -13.32 2.97 -3.32
C ILE A 178 -13.30 4.49 -3.54
N GLN A 179 -12.73 4.94 -4.66
CA GLN A 179 -12.69 6.36 -5.02
C GLN A 179 -14.08 6.94 -5.29
N GLU A 180 -15.06 6.11 -5.65
CA GLU A 180 -16.44 6.53 -5.92
C GLU A 180 -17.26 6.78 -4.66
N VAL A 181 -16.77 6.32 -3.50
CA VAL A 181 -17.44 6.49 -2.21
C VAL A 181 -16.73 7.47 -1.28
N LEU A 182 -15.63 8.08 -1.74
CA LEU A 182 -14.84 9.07 -1.04
C LEU A 182 -14.93 10.42 -1.76
N PHE A 183 -15.22 11.51 -1.04
CA PHE A 183 -15.31 12.83 -1.66
C PHE A 183 -13.96 13.33 -2.23
N PHE A 184 -12.86 13.00 -1.55
CA PHE A 184 -11.50 13.41 -1.92
C PHE A 184 -10.55 12.22 -1.76
N PRO A 185 -10.59 11.24 -2.68
CA PRO A 185 -9.71 10.07 -2.61
C PRO A 185 -8.24 10.48 -2.78
N GLN A 186 -7.33 9.69 -2.20
CA GLN A 186 -5.90 9.91 -2.39
C GLN A 186 -5.54 9.70 -3.87
N MET A 187 -5.10 10.77 -4.53
CA MET A 187 -4.63 10.74 -5.91
C MET A 187 -3.11 10.62 -5.95
N ARG A 188 -2.58 10.07 -7.06
CA ARG A 188 -1.14 10.15 -7.34
C ARG A 188 -0.78 11.64 -7.47
N PRO A 189 0.33 12.09 -6.86
CA PRO A 189 0.79 13.45 -7.05
C PRO A 189 0.95 13.76 -8.54
N GLU A 190 0.60 14.98 -8.94
CA GLU A 190 0.89 15.44 -10.28
C GLU A 190 2.40 15.35 -10.52
N LYS A 191 2.77 14.65 -11.61
CA LYS A 191 4.12 14.77 -12.14
C LYS A 191 4.22 16.18 -12.68
N LYS A 192 4.70 17.11 -11.87
CA LYS A 192 5.25 18.34 -12.43
C LYS A 192 6.33 17.88 -13.39
N ASP A 193 6.16 18.18 -14.68
CA ASP A 193 7.25 18.14 -15.66
C ASP A 193 8.28 19.17 -15.19
N GLN A 194 9.03 18.83 -14.14
CA GLN A 194 10.33 19.37 -13.91
C GLN A 194 11.13 18.80 -15.08
N LYS A 195 11.10 19.50 -16.22
CA LYS A 195 12.24 19.49 -17.13
C LYS A 195 13.44 19.55 -16.21
N PRO A 196 14.38 18.60 -16.28
CA PRO A 196 15.53 18.61 -15.39
C PRO A 196 16.09 20.02 -15.46
N VAL A 197 16.04 20.75 -14.35
CA VAL A 197 16.79 21.99 -14.21
C VAL A 197 18.21 21.48 -14.37
N ALA A 198 18.73 21.57 -15.58
CA ALA A 198 20.10 21.19 -15.84
C ALA A 198 20.92 21.91 -14.79
N GLU A 199 21.83 21.20 -14.10
CA GLU A 199 22.68 21.82 -13.08
C GLU A 199 23.39 23.01 -13.71
N LEU A 200 22.82 24.19 -13.54
CA LEU A 200 23.36 25.41 -14.08
C LEU A 200 24.66 25.66 -13.35
N ASN A 201 25.72 25.93 -14.10
CA ASN A 201 26.96 26.35 -13.47
C ASN A 201 26.79 27.74 -12.83
N GLU A 202 27.71 28.15 -11.96
CA GLU A 202 27.60 29.40 -11.21
C GLU A 202 27.42 30.64 -12.10
N ASN A 203 28.00 30.67 -13.31
CA ASN A 203 27.82 31.78 -14.23
C ASN A 203 26.42 31.77 -14.88
N GLU A 204 25.88 30.58 -15.16
CA GLU A 204 24.53 30.42 -15.71
C GLU A 204 23.47 30.82 -14.69
N LYS A 205 23.63 30.42 -13.42
CA LYS A 205 22.78 30.88 -12.31
C LYS A 205 22.84 32.40 -12.15
N LEU A 206 24.04 32.98 -12.22
CA LEU A 206 24.23 34.42 -12.10
C LEU A 206 23.48 35.17 -13.20
N VAL A 207 23.60 34.74 -14.46
CA VAL A 207 22.91 35.37 -15.60
C VAL A 207 21.39 35.22 -15.49
N ILE A 208 20.89 34.04 -15.10
CA ILE A 208 19.45 33.83 -14.85
C ILE A 208 18.94 34.76 -13.74
N SER A 209 19.68 34.94 -12.65
CA SER A 209 19.27 35.82 -11.54
C SER A 209 19.11 37.29 -11.93
N PHE A 210 19.81 37.74 -13.00
CA PHE A 210 19.61 39.07 -13.56
C PHE A 210 18.40 39.13 -14.49
N LEU A 211 18.20 38.10 -15.31
CA LEU A 211 17.06 37.99 -16.22
C LEU A 211 15.72 37.81 -15.49
N GLU A 212 15.71 37.14 -14.34
CA GLU A 212 14.53 37.04 -13.45
C GLU A 212 14.10 38.42 -12.91
N LYS A 213 15.05 39.35 -12.76
CA LYS A 213 14.79 40.71 -12.28
C LYS A 213 14.40 41.66 -13.40
N GLU A 214 14.97 41.48 -14.59
CA GLU A 214 14.74 42.33 -15.75
C GLU A 214 14.94 41.52 -17.05
N SER A 215 13.83 41.16 -17.71
CA SER A 215 13.82 40.48 -19.02
C SER A 215 12.72 41.09 -19.90
N PRO A 216 12.99 41.48 -21.16
CA PRO A 216 14.26 41.39 -21.88
C PRO A 216 15.26 42.48 -21.47
N ILE A 217 16.56 42.16 -21.46
CA ILE A 217 17.66 43.09 -21.13
C ILE A 217 18.61 43.23 -22.31
N ASP A 218 19.17 44.42 -22.52
CA ASP A 218 20.23 44.63 -23.51
C ASP A 218 21.46 43.76 -23.19
N LEU A 219 22.01 43.11 -24.21
CA LEU A 219 23.12 42.17 -24.06
C LEU A 219 24.37 42.84 -23.49
N ARG A 220 24.67 44.08 -23.87
CA ARG A 220 25.85 44.80 -23.35
C ARG A 220 25.65 45.13 -21.87
N LYS A 221 24.45 45.60 -21.51
CA LYS A 221 24.08 45.87 -20.11
C LYS A 221 24.17 44.59 -19.26
N LEU A 222 23.61 43.48 -19.73
CA LEU A 222 23.65 42.20 -19.01
C LEU A 222 25.08 41.66 -18.86
N LYS A 223 25.92 41.83 -19.90
CA LYS A 223 27.32 41.44 -19.85
C LYS A 223 28.12 42.27 -18.86
N GLU A 224 27.86 43.58 -18.78
CA GLU A 224 28.45 44.47 -17.78
C GLU A 224 28.03 44.08 -16.35
N LEU A 225 26.73 43.82 -16.13
CA LEU A 225 26.20 43.40 -14.82
C LEU A 225 26.76 42.07 -14.33
N SER A 226 26.96 41.12 -15.25
CA SER A 226 27.53 39.81 -14.92
C SER A 226 29.04 39.80 -14.70
N ALA A 227 29.75 40.86 -15.12
CA ALA A 227 31.21 40.98 -15.07
C ALA A 227 31.98 39.76 -15.66
N LEU A 228 31.35 39.00 -16.57
CA LEU A 228 31.95 37.82 -17.18
C LEU A 228 32.95 38.20 -18.27
N SER A 229 34.10 37.51 -18.34
CA SER A 229 35.00 37.63 -19.49
C SER A 229 34.33 37.17 -20.78
N ASN A 230 34.81 37.64 -21.94
CA ASN A 230 34.25 37.24 -23.25
C ASN A 230 34.10 35.71 -23.41
N LYS A 231 35.12 34.96 -22.99
CA LYS A 231 35.11 33.49 -23.07
C LYS A 231 34.09 32.84 -22.12
N GLN A 232 33.93 33.39 -20.92
CA GLN A 232 32.93 32.89 -19.96
C GLN A 232 31.51 33.22 -20.41
N TRP A 233 31.29 34.43 -20.92
CA TRP A 233 30.02 34.89 -21.47
C TRP A 233 29.52 33.96 -22.59
N ASP A 234 30.35 33.70 -23.59
CA ASP A 234 29.98 32.88 -24.74
C ASP A 234 29.64 31.43 -24.32
N LYS A 235 30.41 30.88 -23.36
CA LYS A 235 30.12 29.54 -22.79
C LYS A 235 28.78 29.52 -22.04
N THR A 236 28.51 30.55 -21.24
CA THR A 236 27.34 30.66 -20.38
C THR A 236 26.06 30.83 -21.20
N ILE A 237 26.03 31.76 -22.15
CA ILE A 237 24.87 31.97 -23.03
C ILE A 237 24.61 30.74 -23.92
N LYS A 238 25.67 30.08 -24.41
CA LYS A 238 25.52 28.84 -25.18
C LYS A 238 24.93 27.71 -24.33
N GLY A 239 25.34 27.58 -23.08
CA GLY A 239 24.76 26.63 -22.12
C GLY A 239 23.30 26.91 -21.85
N LEU A 240 22.96 28.15 -21.47
CA LEU A 240 21.57 28.58 -21.22
C LEU A 240 20.64 28.40 -22.43
N ARG A 241 21.12 28.70 -23.65
CA ARG A 241 20.36 28.42 -24.88
C ARG A 241 20.21 26.92 -25.13
N GLY A 242 21.25 26.13 -24.82
CA GLY A 242 21.20 24.66 -24.89
C GLY A 242 20.21 24.05 -23.91
N HIS A 243 19.98 24.70 -22.77
CA HIS A 243 18.93 24.35 -21.79
C HIS A 243 17.55 24.89 -22.17
N GLY A 244 17.45 25.72 -23.23
CA GLY A 244 16.19 26.35 -23.64
C GLY A 244 15.67 27.38 -22.64
N LEU A 245 16.55 27.99 -21.84
CA LEU A 245 16.18 28.95 -20.78
C LEU A 245 16.25 30.40 -21.24
N VAL A 246 17.03 30.69 -22.29
CA VAL A 246 17.20 32.06 -22.80
C VAL A 246 17.17 32.10 -24.32
N ASN A 247 16.69 33.21 -24.87
CA ASN A 247 16.75 33.54 -26.28
C ASN A 247 17.55 34.84 -26.47
N VAL A 248 18.26 34.96 -27.59
CA VAL A 248 19.04 36.16 -27.94
C VAL A 248 18.50 36.69 -29.25
N GLU A 249 17.79 37.80 -29.18
CA GLU A 249 17.17 38.44 -30.33
C GLU A 249 17.95 39.68 -30.77
N LYS A 250 17.97 39.92 -32.08
CA LYS A 250 18.54 41.13 -32.66
C LYS A 250 17.40 41.96 -33.25
N ASN A 251 17.21 43.17 -32.72
CA ASN A 251 16.25 44.12 -33.25
C ASN A 251 16.96 45.41 -33.75
N GLU A 252 16.19 46.39 -34.22
CA GLU A 252 16.71 47.67 -34.73
C GLU A 252 17.47 48.49 -33.66
N GLU A 253 17.25 48.21 -32.38
CA GLU A 253 17.87 48.90 -31.23
C GLU A 253 19.12 48.21 -30.69
N GLY A 254 19.38 46.93 -31.02
CA GLY A 254 20.53 46.19 -30.49
C GLY A 254 20.34 44.68 -30.37
N LEU A 255 21.15 44.04 -29.53
CA LEU A 255 21.02 42.63 -29.15
C LEU A 255 20.38 42.56 -27.75
N LYS A 256 19.26 41.87 -27.60
CA LYS A 256 18.57 41.67 -26.32
C LYS A 256 18.59 40.19 -25.94
N VAL A 257 18.64 39.92 -24.64
CA VAL A 257 18.55 38.57 -24.06
C VAL A 257 17.26 38.50 -23.24
N GLU A 258 16.45 37.47 -23.47
CA GLU A 258 15.19 37.25 -22.78
C GLU A 258 15.11 35.82 -22.22
N MET A 259 14.34 35.62 -21.15
CA MET A 259 14.00 34.29 -20.66
C MET A 259 12.90 33.65 -21.53
N VAL A 260 13.02 32.34 -21.72
CA VAL A 260 12.07 31.49 -22.46
C VAL A 260 11.12 30.77 -21.51
#